data_AF-A0A939ZWD4-F1
#
_entry.id   AF-A0A939ZWD4-F1
#
_cell.length_a   1.000
_cell.length_b   1.000
_cell.length_c   1.000
_cell.angle_alpha   90.00
_cell.angle_beta   90.00
_cell.angle_gamma   90.00
#
_symmetry.space_group_name_H-M   'P 1'
#
loop_
_entity.id
_entity.type
_entity.pdbx_description
1 polymer ?
#
loop_
_entity_poly.entity_id
_entity_poly.type
_entity_poly.pdbx_seq_one_letter_code
_entity_poly.pdbx_strand_id
1 'polypeptide(L)'
;ADIAKWAKIQGNVLKAIREVDQKHSVIVSGGDWDSLDSMLALPDYGDQNLIYNFHDYSPFLFTHQGAPWTYLKRVTKIPFPYSKEKMPPLPKGATEQEKAEFKNYPNASSEETLCAPLDKAVEFANKRGAALMCNEFGVSLKYADPAERVNWYRLKCDWMDERGIVRVSWDYTQEFGLFNTTSETRFPQDLNAPLVEAMGFKVPAGKGDTWLSRAQKSGDWTIYKNGSAGLARLQAYSMSGSLAFKESGSDEACIAVKDIAPYAELGFLFGEACDLSALAESGAALEFYMKSKDKALDLSVYFKDMEAKIFPWRAAANIKAGGFKADGQWHKVSIPLKNLADIGGWTQATNWKNGEKKFTWTLVDSLTFQNGAAASKDGYMVKDVKIVR
;
A
#
# COMPACT_ATOMS: atom_id res chain seq x y z
N ALA A 1 21.53 -18.29 -8.27
CA ALA A 1 22.37 -17.09 -8.50
C ALA A 1 23.82 -17.39 -8.12
N ASP A 2 24.81 -16.62 -8.58
CA ASP A 2 26.20 -16.75 -8.10
C ASP A 2 26.32 -16.11 -6.70
N ILE A 3 26.20 -16.96 -5.67
CA ILE A 3 26.19 -16.56 -4.25
C ILE A 3 27.51 -15.88 -3.87
N ALA A 4 28.64 -16.37 -4.38
CA ALA A 4 29.95 -15.80 -4.07
C ALA A 4 30.11 -14.40 -4.66
N LYS A 5 29.63 -14.21 -5.90
CA LYS A 5 29.59 -12.88 -6.52
C LYS A 5 28.67 -11.92 -5.77
N TRP A 6 27.48 -12.38 -5.35
CA TRP A 6 26.58 -11.57 -4.52
C TRP A 6 27.25 -11.17 -3.21
N ALA A 7 27.83 -12.12 -2.49
CA ALA A 7 28.51 -11.86 -1.23
C ALA A 7 29.60 -10.79 -1.35
N LYS A 8 30.39 -10.82 -2.44
CA LYS A 8 31.41 -9.81 -2.73
C LYS A 8 30.82 -8.42 -2.98
N ILE A 9 29.73 -8.35 -3.75
CA ILE A 9 29.03 -7.09 -4.02
C ILE A 9 28.48 -6.51 -2.71
N GLN A 10 27.79 -7.33 -1.91
CA GLN A 10 27.25 -6.92 -0.61
C GLN A 10 28.36 -6.41 0.33
N GLY A 11 29.51 -7.08 0.40
CA GLY A 11 30.65 -6.62 1.20
C GLY A 11 31.20 -5.25 0.76
N ASN A 12 31.27 -5.00 -0.55
CA ASN A 12 31.69 -3.69 -1.07
C ASN A 12 30.67 -2.59 -0.74
N VAL A 13 29.38 -2.89 -0.82
CA VAL A 13 28.30 -1.96 -0.44
C VAL A 13 28.35 -1.66 1.06
N LEU A 14 28.54 -2.68 1.90
CA LEU A 14 28.70 -2.50 3.35
C LEU A 14 29.88 -1.57 3.67
N LYS A 15 31.03 -1.78 3.02
CA LYS A 15 32.19 -0.88 3.19
C LYS A 15 31.85 0.57 2.83
N ALA A 16 31.19 0.79 1.69
CA ALA A 16 30.79 2.13 1.26
C ALA A 16 29.77 2.78 2.22
N ILE A 17 28.82 2.01 2.76
CA ILE A 17 27.90 2.49 3.80
C ILE A 17 28.69 2.92 5.03
N ARG A 18 29.65 2.10 5.49
CA ARG A 18 30.47 2.40 6.67
C ARG A 18 31.40 3.59 6.49
N GLU A 19 31.79 3.95 5.26
CA GLU A 19 32.49 5.22 5.01
C GLU A 19 31.66 6.46 5.41
N VAL A 20 30.33 6.33 5.50
CA VAL A 20 29.40 7.44 5.82
C VAL A 20 28.67 7.23 7.15
N ASP A 21 28.25 6.00 7.46
CA ASP A 21 27.39 5.67 8.61
C ASP A 21 27.89 4.46 9.40
N GLN A 22 28.39 4.75 10.60
CA GLN A 22 28.91 3.75 11.54
C GLN A 22 27.90 3.35 12.63
N LYS A 23 26.69 3.93 12.63
CA LYS A 23 25.73 3.82 13.74
C LYS A 23 24.58 2.88 13.42
N HIS A 24 24.00 2.97 12.22
CA HIS A 24 22.81 2.20 11.90
C HIS A 24 23.14 0.75 11.55
N SER A 25 22.31 -0.17 12.03
CA SER A 25 22.39 -1.58 11.65
C SER A 25 22.08 -1.74 10.16
N VAL A 26 22.77 -2.66 9.49
CA VAL A 26 22.48 -2.98 8.09
C VAL A 26 21.87 -4.38 8.02
N ILE A 27 20.73 -4.49 7.35
CA ILE A 27 20.12 -5.77 7.03
C ILE A 27 20.84 -6.35 5.81
N VAL A 28 21.42 -7.53 5.97
CA VAL A 28 22.14 -8.25 4.92
C VAL A 28 21.36 -9.49 4.54
N SER A 29 21.34 -9.78 3.24
CA SER A 29 20.51 -10.86 2.72
C SER A 29 21.28 -11.79 1.79
N GLY A 30 20.73 -12.98 1.60
CA GLY A 30 21.26 -13.99 0.69
C GLY A 30 21.02 -13.63 -0.78
N GLY A 31 21.43 -14.53 -1.67
CA GLY A 31 20.86 -14.59 -3.01
C GLY A 31 19.59 -15.45 -3.00
N ASP A 32 19.14 -15.84 -4.21
CA ASP A 32 18.08 -16.85 -4.36
C ASP A 32 16.78 -16.49 -3.62
N TRP A 33 16.30 -15.26 -3.83
CA TRP A 33 15.12 -14.71 -3.15
C TRP A 33 15.21 -14.78 -1.62
N ASP A 34 16.40 -14.45 -1.09
CA ASP A 34 16.73 -14.50 0.34
C ASP A 34 16.49 -15.88 0.97
N SER A 35 16.79 -16.96 0.23
CA SER A 35 16.68 -18.30 0.79
C SER A 35 17.62 -18.47 1.99
N LEU A 36 17.15 -19.22 3.00
CA LEU A 36 17.92 -19.49 4.22
C LEU A 36 19.27 -20.14 3.89
N ASP A 37 19.31 -21.10 2.96
CA ASP A 37 20.56 -21.74 2.54
C ASP A 37 21.54 -20.73 1.92
N SER A 38 21.04 -19.73 1.18
CA SER A 38 21.91 -18.69 0.64
C SER A 38 22.42 -17.74 1.72
N MET A 39 21.59 -17.41 2.72
CA MET A 39 22.02 -16.67 3.91
C MET A 39 23.11 -17.43 4.67
N LEU A 40 22.95 -18.75 4.87
CA LEU A 40 23.94 -19.60 5.55
C LEU A 40 25.29 -19.64 4.84
N ALA A 41 25.32 -19.39 3.53
CA ALA A 41 26.53 -19.34 2.71
C ALA A 41 27.24 -17.97 2.71
N LEU A 42 26.67 -16.94 3.35
CA LEU A 42 27.30 -15.62 3.42
C LEU A 42 28.59 -15.65 4.26
N PRO A 43 29.64 -14.94 3.82
CA PRO A 43 30.86 -14.80 4.61
C PRO A 43 30.59 -13.97 5.87
N ASP A 44 31.53 -14.03 6.80
CA ASP A 44 31.65 -12.98 7.80
C ASP A 44 32.17 -11.71 7.12
N TYR A 45 31.46 -10.60 7.30
CA TYR A 45 31.82 -9.30 6.73
C TYR A 45 32.75 -8.47 7.64
N GLY A 46 33.04 -8.95 8.85
CA GLY A 46 33.82 -8.22 9.85
C GLY A 46 33.08 -7.01 10.45
N ASP A 47 31.78 -6.90 10.22
CA ASP A 47 30.91 -5.85 10.76
C ASP A 47 30.04 -6.43 11.89
N GLN A 48 30.12 -5.80 13.06
CA GLN A 48 29.44 -6.25 14.28
C GLN A 48 28.00 -5.69 14.39
N ASN A 49 27.56 -4.85 13.46
CA ASN A 49 26.25 -4.20 13.48
C ASN A 49 25.41 -4.61 12.27
N LEU A 50 25.31 -5.92 12.06
CA LEU A 50 24.54 -6.55 10.98
C LEU A 50 23.33 -7.32 11.52
N ILE A 51 22.26 -7.30 10.73
CA ILE A 51 21.08 -8.16 10.91
C ILE A 51 21.01 -9.08 9.69
N TYR A 52 21.08 -10.39 9.89
CA TYR A 52 20.98 -11.35 8.78
C TYR A 52 19.52 -11.67 8.48
N ASN A 53 19.17 -11.68 7.21
CA ASN A 53 17.81 -11.88 6.72
C ASN A 53 17.64 -13.19 5.93
N PHE A 54 16.46 -13.80 6.06
CA PHE A 54 15.96 -14.85 5.15
C PHE A 54 14.45 -14.79 4.96
N HIS A 55 13.93 -15.36 3.88
CA HIS A 55 12.51 -15.57 3.65
C HIS A 55 12.11 -17.00 4.01
N ASP A 56 10.89 -17.20 4.52
CA ASP A 56 10.40 -18.53 4.86
C ASP A 56 8.92 -18.74 4.54
N TYR A 57 8.68 -19.40 3.41
CA TYR A 57 7.36 -19.80 2.94
C TYR A 57 7.14 -21.32 3.04
N SER A 58 7.83 -22.01 3.95
CA SER A 58 7.70 -23.46 4.09
C SER A 58 6.42 -23.89 4.84
N PRO A 59 5.73 -24.96 4.40
CA PRO A 59 5.94 -25.68 3.15
C PRO A 59 5.38 -24.90 1.95
N PHE A 60 6.16 -24.76 0.88
CA PHE A 60 5.78 -23.96 -0.29
C PHE A 60 4.49 -24.46 -0.96
N LEU A 61 4.26 -25.79 -0.94
CA LEU A 61 3.03 -26.42 -1.44
C LEU A 61 1.77 -25.89 -0.73
N PHE A 62 1.86 -25.56 0.56
CA PHE A 62 0.76 -25.00 1.34
C PHE A 62 0.65 -23.49 1.18
N THR A 63 1.77 -22.76 1.33
CA THR A 63 1.77 -21.29 1.39
C THR A 63 1.43 -20.64 0.05
N HIS A 64 1.77 -21.28 -1.07
CA HIS A 64 1.62 -20.74 -2.43
C HIS A 64 0.58 -21.48 -3.29
N GLN A 65 -0.26 -22.32 -2.68
CA GLN A 65 -1.33 -23.00 -3.39
C GLN A 65 -2.20 -21.98 -4.16
N GLY A 66 -2.37 -22.19 -5.47
CA GLY A 66 -3.21 -21.38 -6.35
C GLY A 66 -2.56 -20.06 -6.83
N ALA A 67 -1.34 -19.75 -6.39
CA ALA A 67 -0.64 -18.52 -6.80
C ALA A 67 -0.31 -18.54 -8.31
N PRO A 68 -0.86 -17.60 -9.12
CA PRO A 68 -0.76 -17.67 -10.58
C PRO A 68 0.65 -17.44 -11.14
N TRP A 69 1.54 -16.82 -10.38
CA TRP A 69 2.94 -16.58 -10.73
C TRP A 69 3.87 -17.75 -10.40
N THR A 70 3.33 -18.85 -9.84
CA THR A 70 4.09 -20.05 -9.50
C THR A 70 3.64 -21.24 -10.33
N TYR A 71 4.41 -22.33 -10.28
CA TYR A 71 3.99 -23.62 -10.84
C TYR A 71 2.80 -24.24 -10.08
N LEU A 72 2.43 -23.72 -8.90
CA LEU A 72 1.33 -24.18 -8.05
C LEU A 72 -0.02 -23.54 -8.38
N LYS A 73 -0.14 -22.76 -9.47
CA LYS A 73 -1.39 -22.08 -9.87
C LYS A 73 -2.64 -22.97 -10.01
N ARG A 74 -2.45 -24.29 -10.13
CA ARG A 74 -3.54 -25.30 -10.25
C ARG A 74 -3.70 -26.16 -9.00
N VAL A 75 -2.84 -25.99 -8.00
CA VAL A 75 -2.84 -26.74 -6.75
C VAL A 75 -3.59 -25.91 -5.72
N THR A 76 -4.67 -26.45 -5.14
CA THR A 76 -5.50 -25.74 -4.14
C THR A 76 -6.01 -26.73 -3.11
N LYS A 77 -6.46 -26.23 -1.95
CA LYS A 77 -6.95 -27.04 -0.82
C LYS A 77 -5.90 -27.99 -0.23
N ILE A 78 -4.63 -27.59 -0.28
CA ILE A 78 -3.57 -28.32 0.43
C ILE A 78 -3.76 -28.08 1.93
N PRO A 79 -3.87 -29.14 2.75
CA PRO A 79 -4.17 -28.98 4.16
C PRO A 79 -2.92 -28.70 5.00
N PHE A 80 -3.06 -27.91 6.07
CA PHE A 80 -1.99 -27.75 7.07
C PHE A 80 -2.53 -27.81 8.52
N PRO A 81 -2.01 -28.70 9.40
CA PRO A 81 -0.98 -29.71 9.12
C PRO A 81 -1.43 -30.76 8.09
N TYR A 82 -0.50 -31.59 7.62
CA TYR A 82 -0.83 -32.65 6.67
C TYR A 82 -1.95 -33.57 7.19
N SER A 83 -2.96 -33.80 6.35
CA SER A 83 -3.95 -34.86 6.52
C SER A 83 -4.11 -35.59 5.19
N LYS A 84 -3.88 -36.91 5.22
CA LYS A 84 -4.00 -37.76 4.04
C LYS A 84 -5.42 -37.71 3.46
N GLU A 85 -6.43 -37.62 4.31
CA GLU A 85 -7.85 -37.60 3.95
C GLU A 85 -8.26 -36.28 3.31
N LYS A 86 -7.68 -35.16 3.76
CA LYS A 86 -7.94 -33.82 3.22
C LYS A 86 -7.13 -33.49 1.97
N MET A 87 -6.10 -34.29 1.64
CA MET A 87 -5.29 -34.03 0.46
C MET A 87 -6.13 -34.02 -0.83
N PRO A 88 -6.00 -32.98 -1.67
CA PRO A 88 -6.66 -32.95 -2.97
C PRO A 88 -6.03 -33.99 -3.91
N PRO A 89 -6.74 -34.43 -4.96
CA PRO A 89 -6.10 -35.21 -6.02
C PRO A 89 -5.03 -34.38 -6.72
N LEU A 90 -4.00 -35.06 -7.25
CA LEU A 90 -3.02 -34.43 -8.13
C LEU A 90 -3.73 -33.73 -9.31
N PRO A 91 -3.28 -32.52 -9.71
CA PRO A 91 -3.82 -31.86 -10.89
C PRO A 91 -3.74 -32.75 -12.14
N LYS A 92 -4.73 -32.66 -13.03
CA LYS A 92 -4.65 -33.34 -14.34
C LYS A 92 -3.45 -32.83 -15.12
N GLY A 93 -2.60 -33.75 -15.60
CA GLY A 93 -1.34 -33.38 -16.24
C GLY A 93 -0.35 -32.73 -15.27
N ALA A 94 -0.29 -33.20 -14.02
CA ALA A 94 0.71 -32.79 -13.06
C ALA A 94 2.12 -33.01 -13.63
N THR A 95 2.96 -32.00 -13.48
CA THR A 95 4.40 -32.03 -13.75
C THR A 95 5.11 -32.96 -12.78
N GLU A 96 6.34 -33.36 -13.10
CA GLU A 96 7.16 -34.16 -12.19
C GLU A 96 7.45 -33.42 -10.88
N GLN A 97 7.58 -32.10 -10.92
CA GLN A 97 7.75 -31.26 -9.73
C GLN A 97 6.52 -31.31 -8.82
N GLU A 98 5.31 -31.09 -9.36
CA GLU A 98 4.07 -31.19 -8.58
C GLU A 98 3.91 -32.60 -7.96
N LYS A 99 4.21 -33.67 -8.72
CA LYS A 99 4.16 -35.05 -8.19
C LYS A 99 5.14 -35.28 -7.06
N ALA A 100 6.37 -34.78 -7.19
CA ALA A 100 7.40 -34.92 -6.17
C ALA A 100 7.01 -34.18 -4.89
N GLU A 101 6.46 -32.97 -5.00
CA GLU A 101 6.01 -32.19 -3.85
C GLU A 101 4.85 -32.84 -3.12
N PHE A 102 3.82 -33.31 -3.84
CA PHE A 102 2.71 -34.04 -3.22
C PHE A 102 3.18 -35.29 -2.49
N LYS A 103 4.13 -36.03 -3.07
CA LYS A 103 4.71 -37.23 -2.44
C LYS A 103 5.50 -36.88 -1.17
N ASN A 104 6.26 -35.77 -1.20
CA ASN A 104 7.09 -35.35 -0.08
C ASN A 104 6.33 -34.54 0.99
N TYR A 105 5.12 -34.05 0.68
CA TYR A 105 4.36 -33.16 1.56
C TYR A 105 4.17 -33.65 3.01
N PRO A 106 3.92 -34.95 3.29
CA PRO A 106 3.84 -35.44 4.67
C PRO A 106 5.10 -35.15 5.48
N ASN A 107 6.28 -35.28 4.86
CA ASN A 107 7.56 -34.98 5.49
C ASN A 107 7.82 -33.47 5.50
N ALA A 108 7.60 -32.79 4.37
CA ALA A 108 7.84 -31.36 4.22
C ALA A 108 6.97 -30.47 5.13
N SER A 109 5.86 -30.99 5.64
CA SER A 109 4.96 -30.32 6.58
C SER A 109 5.11 -30.78 8.03
N SER A 110 6.05 -31.69 8.32
CA SER A 110 6.33 -32.06 9.70
C SER A 110 6.99 -30.90 10.44
N GLU A 111 6.67 -30.75 11.72
CA GLU A 111 7.26 -29.73 12.59
C GLU A 111 8.80 -29.82 12.61
N GLU A 112 9.35 -31.03 12.68
CA GLU A 112 10.80 -31.27 12.62
C GLU A 112 11.42 -30.67 11.34
N THR A 113 10.83 -30.94 10.17
CA THR A 113 11.34 -30.42 8.90
C THR A 113 11.21 -28.90 8.80
N LEU A 114 10.17 -28.32 9.40
CA LEU A 114 9.91 -26.87 9.38
C LEU A 114 10.76 -26.09 10.39
N CYS A 115 11.14 -26.71 11.50
CA CYS A 115 11.95 -26.08 12.54
C CYS A 115 13.46 -26.22 12.32
N ALA A 116 13.93 -27.34 11.76
CA ALA A 116 15.36 -27.61 11.61
C ALA A 116 16.14 -26.52 10.84
N PRO A 117 15.59 -25.87 9.78
CA PRO A 117 16.26 -24.74 9.15
C PRO A 117 16.39 -23.52 10.06
N LEU A 118 15.37 -23.23 10.89
CA LEU A 118 15.40 -22.12 11.84
C LEU A 118 16.50 -22.32 12.89
N ASP A 119 16.68 -23.55 13.37
CA ASP A 119 17.77 -23.89 14.31
C ASP A 119 19.14 -23.60 13.70
N LYS A 120 19.35 -23.98 12.43
CA LYS A 120 20.61 -23.67 11.70
C LYS A 120 20.83 -22.17 11.54
N ALA A 121 19.76 -21.40 11.29
CA ALA A 121 19.85 -19.95 11.19
C ALA A 121 20.26 -19.32 12.53
N VAL A 122 19.72 -19.79 13.65
CA VAL A 122 20.10 -19.35 15.00
C VAL A 122 21.57 -19.70 15.28
N GLU A 123 22.01 -20.92 14.98
CA GLU A 123 23.41 -21.31 15.13
C GLU A 123 24.36 -20.41 14.32
N PHE A 124 23.96 -20.08 13.08
CA PHE A 124 24.70 -19.19 12.20
C PHE A 124 24.83 -17.78 12.79
N ALA A 125 23.74 -17.24 13.34
CA ALA A 125 23.69 -15.91 13.93
C ALA A 125 24.51 -15.84 15.24
N ASN A 126 24.35 -16.86 16.11
CA ASN A 126 25.07 -16.98 17.37
C ASN A 126 26.59 -17.05 17.18
N LYS A 127 27.06 -17.80 16.17
CA LYS A 127 28.50 -17.87 15.83
C LYS A 127 29.10 -16.52 15.44
N ARG A 128 28.27 -15.58 14.98
CA ARG A 128 28.67 -14.23 14.54
C ARG A 128 28.30 -13.12 15.53
N GLY A 129 27.61 -13.44 16.63
CA GLY A 129 27.06 -12.43 17.53
C GLY A 129 26.06 -11.49 16.85
N ALA A 130 25.39 -11.93 15.78
CA ALA A 130 24.52 -11.09 14.96
C ALA A 130 23.04 -11.33 15.26
N ALA A 131 22.20 -10.34 14.96
CA ALA A 131 20.74 -10.50 15.02
C ALA A 131 20.22 -11.20 13.77
N LEU A 132 19.07 -11.87 13.91
CA LEU A 132 18.43 -12.66 12.85
C LEU A 132 17.01 -12.17 12.59
N MET A 133 16.65 -12.06 11.32
CA MET A 133 15.35 -11.63 10.85
C MET A 133 14.81 -12.60 9.79
N CYS A 134 13.54 -12.94 9.89
CA CYS A 134 12.74 -13.45 8.78
C CYS A 134 11.80 -12.34 8.32
N ASN A 135 12.18 -11.58 7.29
CA ASN A 135 11.42 -10.39 6.89
C ASN A 135 10.27 -10.67 5.91
N GLU A 136 10.14 -11.92 5.44
CA GLU A 136 9.00 -12.37 4.65
C GLU A 136 8.61 -13.81 4.97
N PHE A 137 7.34 -13.97 5.34
CA PHE A 137 6.66 -15.25 5.47
C PHE A 137 5.14 -15.02 5.37
N GLY A 138 4.41 -16.01 4.85
CA GLY A 138 2.96 -15.93 4.83
C GLY A 138 2.28 -17.06 4.06
N VAL A 139 0.95 -17.03 4.02
CA VAL A 139 0.12 -18.03 3.35
C VAL A 139 -0.94 -17.34 2.50
N SER A 140 -1.18 -17.87 1.29
CA SER A 140 -2.25 -17.42 0.40
C SER A 140 -3.61 -17.35 1.10
N LEU A 141 -4.22 -16.17 1.09
CA LEU A 141 -5.52 -15.87 1.65
C LEU A 141 -6.65 -16.57 0.89
N LYS A 142 -6.56 -16.64 -0.44
CA LYS A 142 -7.67 -17.05 -1.29
C LYS A 142 -7.89 -18.56 -1.34
N TYR A 143 -6.82 -19.34 -1.23
CA TYR A 143 -6.84 -20.76 -1.57
C TYR A 143 -6.62 -21.71 -0.38
N ALA A 144 -5.98 -21.23 0.69
CA ALA A 144 -5.84 -21.99 1.93
C ALA A 144 -7.16 -21.97 2.73
N ASP A 145 -7.44 -23.06 3.45
CA ASP A 145 -8.53 -23.06 4.43
C ASP A 145 -8.26 -21.99 5.51
N PRO A 146 -9.24 -21.13 5.87
CA PRO A 146 -9.01 -20.05 6.83
C PRO A 146 -8.50 -20.52 8.20
N ALA A 147 -9.00 -21.64 8.73
CA ALA A 147 -8.59 -22.13 10.04
C ALA A 147 -7.17 -22.72 9.99
N GLU A 148 -6.84 -23.42 8.92
CA GLU A 148 -5.51 -24.00 8.70
C GLU A 148 -4.46 -22.92 8.42
N ARG A 149 -4.84 -21.85 7.72
CA ARG A 149 -4.02 -20.63 7.57
C ARG A 149 -3.71 -20.00 8.92
N VAL A 150 -4.72 -19.79 9.77
CA VAL A 150 -4.54 -19.24 11.14
C VAL A 150 -3.60 -20.13 11.96
N ASN A 151 -3.78 -21.45 11.91
CA ASN A 151 -2.93 -22.39 12.63
C ASN A 151 -1.47 -22.37 12.12
N TRP A 152 -1.24 -22.22 10.81
CA TRP A 152 0.11 -22.07 10.26
C TRP A 152 0.79 -20.81 10.79
N TYR A 153 0.09 -19.66 10.79
CA TYR A 153 0.67 -18.42 11.33
C TYR A 153 0.99 -18.55 12.82
N ARG A 154 0.09 -19.18 13.61
CA ARG A 154 0.35 -19.47 15.03
C ARG A 154 1.66 -20.23 15.21
N LEU A 155 1.76 -21.42 14.61
CA LEU A 155 2.94 -22.29 14.75
C LEU A 155 4.21 -21.62 14.23
N LYS A 156 4.14 -20.98 13.06
CA LYS A 156 5.31 -20.34 12.44
C LYS A 156 5.81 -19.15 13.27
N CYS A 157 4.90 -18.37 13.86
CA CYS A 157 5.27 -17.29 14.79
C CYS A 157 5.84 -17.85 16.09
N ASP A 158 5.20 -18.85 16.70
CA ASP A 158 5.68 -19.52 17.92
C ASP A 158 7.11 -20.03 17.72
N TRP A 159 7.36 -20.78 16.64
CA TRP A 159 8.69 -21.34 16.34
C TRP A 159 9.78 -20.27 16.16
N MET A 160 9.45 -19.13 15.55
CA MET A 160 10.39 -18.02 15.38
C MET A 160 10.61 -17.24 16.68
N ASP A 161 9.55 -16.98 17.46
CA ASP A 161 9.60 -16.23 18.71
C ASP A 161 10.39 -17.00 19.78
N GLU A 162 10.19 -18.32 19.89
CA GLU A 162 10.98 -19.21 20.78
C GLU A 162 12.49 -19.17 20.48
N ARG A 163 12.85 -18.83 19.24
CA ARG A 163 14.23 -18.73 18.75
C ARG A 163 14.78 -17.31 18.75
N GLY A 164 13.99 -16.32 19.19
CA GLY A 164 14.37 -14.91 19.16
C GLY A 164 14.57 -14.36 17.75
N ILE A 165 13.91 -14.94 16.74
CA ILE A 165 13.99 -14.47 15.35
C ILE A 165 13.02 -13.31 15.17
N VAL A 166 13.51 -12.15 14.71
CA VAL A 166 12.64 -11.03 14.36
C VAL A 166 11.82 -11.43 13.13
N ARG A 167 10.49 -11.30 13.20
CA ARG A 167 9.60 -11.71 12.10
C ARG A 167 8.83 -10.53 11.51
N VAL A 168 8.78 -10.46 10.18
CA VAL A 168 7.95 -9.50 9.42
C VAL A 168 7.13 -10.29 8.42
N SER A 169 5.80 -10.24 8.56
CA SER A 169 4.91 -11.01 7.69
C SER A 169 4.75 -10.36 6.34
N TRP A 170 4.74 -11.18 5.29
CA TRP A 170 4.21 -10.81 4.00
C TRP A 170 2.71 -11.16 4.00
N ASP A 171 1.77 -10.28 3.68
CA ASP A 171 1.92 -8.84 3.44
C ASP A 171 0.89 -8.06 4.28
N TYR A 172 0.74 -6.75 4.03
CA TYR A 172 -0.28 -5.98 4.73
C TYR A 172 -1.70 -6.26 4.18
N THR A 173 -1.98 -6.06 2.88
CA THR A 173 -3.35 -6.02 2.32
C THR A 173 -3.62 -6.91 1.09
N GLN A 174 -2.62 -7.60 0.53
CA GLN A 174 -2.79 -8.38 -0.71
C GLN A 174 -2.98 -9.88 -0.41
N GLU A 175 -2.57 -10.75 -1.33
CA GLU A 175 -2.87 -12.18 -1.28
C GLU A 175 -2.32 -12.89 -0.03
N PHE A 176 -1.39 -12.29 0.71
CA PHE A 176 -0.84 -12.84 1.94
C PHE A 176 -1.22 -12.00 3.17
N GLY A 177 -2.14 -11.05 3.00
CA GLY A 177 -2.48 -9.98 3.92
C GLY A 177 -3.05 -10.39 5.28
N LEU A 178 -3.10 -9.41 6.19
CA LEU A 178 -3.67 -9.55 7.54
C LEU A 178 -5.20 -9.37 7.58
N PHE A 179 -5.82 -9.02 6.46
CA PHE A 179 -7.24 -8.70 6.35
C PHE A 179 -8.05 -9.87 5.80
N ASN A 180 -9.38 -9.78 5.91
CA ASN A 180 -10.26 -10.80 5.31
C ASN A 180 -10.42 -10.62 3.80
N THR A 181 -10.19 -9.41 3.28
CA THR A 181 -10.30 -9.10 1.85
C THR A 181 -9.03 -8.44 1.32
N THR A 182 -8.87 -8.41 -0.02
CA THR A 182 -7.75 -7.69 -0.68
C THR A 182 -8.18 -6.39 -1.35
N SER A 183 -9.48 -6.16 -1.53
CA SER A 183 -10.02 -5.02 -2.28
C SER A 183 -10.51 -3.86 -1.40
N GLU A 184 -10.95 -4.14 -0.18
CA GLU A 184 -11.57 -3.16 0.73
C GLU A 184 -11.01 -3.24 2.15
N THR A 185 -9.68 -3.33 2.27
CA THR A 185 -9.01 -3.42 3.57
C THR A 185 -9.19 -2.15 4.39
N ARG A 186 -9.91 -2.28 5.51
CA ARG A 186 -10.12 -1.20 6.49
C ARG A 186 -9.61 -1.64 7.85
N PHE A 187 -8.54 -1.03 8.32
CA PHE A 187 -8.09 -1.26 9.68
C PHE A 187 -8.98 -0.46 10.66
N PRO A 188 -9.39 -1.02 11.80
CA PRO A 188 -9.28 -2.43 12.20
C PRO A 188 -10.47 -3.30 11.74
N GLN A 189 -11.48 -2.72 11.06
CA GLN A 189 -12.77 -3.38 10.83
C GLN A 189 -12.71 -4.64 9.96
N ASP A 190 -11.78 -4.70 9.01
CA ASP A 190 -11.57 -5.84 8.10
C ASP A 190 -10.37 -6.70 8.50
N LEU A 191 -9.78 -6.50 9.68
CA LEU A 191 -8.72 -7.38 10.16
C LEU A 191 -9.24 -8.83 10.27
N ASN A 192 -8.41 -9.77 9.85
CA ASN A 192 -8.61 -11.18 10.19
C ASN A 192 -8.19 -11.38 11.65
N ALA A 193 -9.12 -11.08 12.58
CA ALA A 193 -8.83 -11.11 14.02
C ALA A 193 -8.23 -12.45 14.49
N PRO A 194 -8.76 -13.63 14.12
CA PRO A 194 -8.14 -14.91 14.51
C PRO A 194 -6.69 -15.05 14.06
N LEU A 195 -6.35 -14.58 12.85
CA LEU A 195 -4.98 -14.62 12.35
C LEU A 195 -4.08 -13.65 13.12
N VAL A 196 -4.54 -12.42 13.33
CA VAL A 196 -3.76 -11.39 14.05
C VAL A 196 -3.50 -11.82 15.50
N GLU A 197 -4.48 -12.44 16.16
CA GLU A 197 -4.33 -13.05 17.48
C GLU A 197 -3.34 -14.22 17.47
N ALA A 198 -3.45 -15.11 16.47
CA ALA A 198 -2.52 -16.22 16.28
C ALA A 198 -1.07 -15.77 16.09
N MET A 199 -0.86 -14.58 15.52
CA MET A 199 0.46 -13.96 15.39
C MET A 199 0.94 -13.27 16.67
N GLY A 200 0.20 -13.35 17.77
CA GLY A 200 0.55 -12.74 19.07
C GLY A 200 0.26 -11.24 19.18
N PHE A 201 -0.44 -10.65 18.22
CA PHE A 201 -0.82 -9.24 18.27
C PHE A 201 -2.11 -9.03 19.05
N LYS A 202 -2.24 -7.84 19.66
CA LYS A 202 -3.50 -7.40 20.28
C LYS A 202 -4.44 -6.91 19.18
N VAL A 203 -5.59 -7.57 19.02
CA VAL A 203 -6.64 -7.08 18.11
C VAL A 203 -7.28 -5.83 18.71
N PRO A 204 -7.33 -4.70 17.98
CA PRO A 204 -8.02 -3.51 18.43
C PRO A 204 -9.51 -3.78 18.65
N ALA A 205 -10.10 -3.26 19.73
CA ALA A 205 -11.53 -3.34 19.97
C ALA A 205 -12.32 -2.73 18.79
N GLY A 206 -13.28 -3.49 18.24
CA GLY A 206 -13.93 -3.17 16.97
C GLY A 206 -14.84 -1.93 16.97
N LYS A 207 -14.90 -1.29 15.79
CA LYS A 207 -15.86 -0.26 15.33
C LYS A 207 -15.77 1.16 15.92
N GLY A 208 -14.67 1.53 16.56
CA GLY A 208 -14.36 2.94 16.83
C GLY A 208 -13.74 3.60 15.62
N ASP A 209 -13.95 4.90 15.44
CA ASP A 209 -13.11 5.72 14.57
C ASP A 209 -11.64 5.38 14.87
N THR A 210 -10.90 4.93 13.86
CA THR A 210 -9.45 4.88 13.95
C THR A 210 -8.91 6.29 14.18
N TRP A 211 -7.67 6.40 14.65
CA TRP A 211 -6.96 7.69 14.66
C TRP A 211 -6.82 8.32 13.25
N LEU A 212 -7.06 7.54 12.17
CA LEU A 212 -7.11 8.02 10.79
C LEU A 212 -8.51 8.55 10.42
N SER A 213 -9.59 7.90 10.85
CA SER A 213 -10.95 8.37 10.60
C SER A 213 -11.23 9.60 11.46
N ARG A 214 -11.67 10.67 10.81
CA ARG A 214 -11.82 12.00 11.43
C ARG A 214 -10.52 12.56 12.00
N ALA A 215 -9.37 12.21 11.41
CA ALA A 215 -8.12 12.88 11.76
C ALA A 215 -8.31 14.40 11.60
N GLN A 216 -8.35 15.11 12.73
CA GLN A 216 -8.58 16.54 12.75
C GLN A 216 -7.38 17.22 12.08
N LYS A 217 -7.61 17.79 10.89
CA LYS A 217 -6.60 18.58 10.21
C LYS A 217 -6.73 19.99 10.76
N SER A 218 -5.88 20.30 11.72
CA SER A 218 -5.82 21.64 12.28
C SER A 218 -4.74 22.47 11.60
N GLY A 219 -3.59 21.90 11.22
CA GLY A 219 -2.44 22.60 10.61
C GLY A 219 -2.39 22.56 9.08
N ASP A 220 -1.43 23.28 8.50
CA ASP A 220 -1.12 23.21 7.07
C ASP A 220 -1.03 21.76 6.61
N TRP A 221 -1.72 21.44 5.52
CA TRP A 221 -1.89 20.08 5.08
C TRP A 221 -1.57 19.95 3.59
N THR A 222 -0.49 19.22 3.30
CA THR A 222 -0.14 18.85 1.92
C THR A 222 -0.97 17.64 1.47
N ILE A 223 -1.72 17.83 0.40
CA ILE A 223 -2.51 16.78 -0.26
C ILE A 223 -1.66 16.09 -1.34
N TYR A 224 -0.91 16.87 -2.12
CA TYR A 224 -0.01 16.37 -3.15
C TYR A 224 1.23 17.24 -3.31
N LYS A 225 2.40 16.62 -3.40
CA LYS A 225 3.67 17.29 -3.69
C LYS A 225 4.66 16.34 -4.35
N ASN A 226 5.29 16.79 -5.43
CA ASN A 226 6.40 16.11 -6.09
C ASN A 226 6.13 14.63 -6.44
N GLY A 227 4.99 14.34 -7.08
CA GLY A 227 4.61 12.97 -7.47
C GLY A 227 4.10 12.09 -6.34
N SER A 228 4.02 12.60 -5.11
CA SER A 228 3.50 11.90 -3.94
C SER A 228 2.22 12.58 -3.45
N ALA A 229 1.18 11.77 -3.21
CA ALA A 229 0.05 12.16 -2.39
C ALA A 229 0.25 11.56 -1.00
N GLY A 230 -0.14 12.28 0.06
CA GLY A 230 0.02 11.83 1.45
C GLY A 230 -0.87 10.61 1.76
N LEU A 231 -1.61 10.64 2.88
CA LEU A 231 -2.70 9.67 3.12
C LEU A 231 -3.78 9.68 2.02
N ALA A 232 -3.72 10.62 1.08
CA ALA A 232 -4.60 10.73 -0.06
C ALA A 232 -4.19 9.80 -1.22
N ARG A 233 -5.18 9.24 -1.92
CA ARG A 233 -5.04 8.49 -3.17
C ARG A 233 -5.51 9.35 -4.34
N LEU A 234 -4.86 9.19 -5.49
CA LEU A 234 -5.20 9.90 -6.72
C LEU A 234 -6.07 9.03 -7.62
N GLN A 235 -7.12 9.59 -8.20
CA GLN A 235 -7.96 8.94 -9.22
C GLN A 235 -8.10 9.85 -10.43
N ALA A 236 -8.00 9.28 -11.64
CA ALA A 236 -8.23 9.98 -12.89
C ALA A 236 -9.09 9.09 -13.81
N TYR A 237 -10.24 9.60 -14.24
CA TYR A 237 -11.19 8.88 -15.11
C TYR A 237 -11.36 9.59 -16.44
N SER A 238 -11.45 8.84 -17.54
CA SER A 238 -11.79 9.36 -18.88
C SER A 238 -10.90 10.52 -19.37
N MET A 239 -9.62 10.45 -19.01
CA MET A 239 -8.55 11.35 -19.45
C MET A 239 -7.24 10.56 -19.50
N SER A 240 -6.22 11.10 -20.20
CA SER A 240 -4.87 10.51 -20.21
C SER A 240 -3.88 11.43 -19.50
N GLY A 241 -2.81 10.88 -18.92
CA GLY A 241 -1.91 11.71 -18.12
C GLY A 241 -0.89 10.94 -17.30
N SER A 242 -0.09 11.67 -16.52
CA SER A 242 0.86 11.14 -15.56
C SER A 242 0.74 11.90 -14.25
N LEU A 243 0.72 11.17 -13.13
CA LEU A 243 0.61 11.72 -11.78
C LEU A 243 1.96 12.20 -11.21
N ALA A 244 3.05 11.85 -11.87
CA ALA A 244 4.42 12.22 -11.49
C ALA A 244 5.21 12.66 -12.73
N PHE A 245 4.57 13.45 -13.58
CA PHE A 245 5.19 14.02 -14.77
C PHE A 245 6.27 15.02 -14.38
N LYS A 246 7.43 14.96 -15.02
CA LYS A 246 8.50 15.95 -14.86
C LYS A 246 8.68 16.73 -16.14
N GLU A 247 8.53 18.05 -16.04
CA GLU A 247 8.89 18.94 -17.15
C GLU A 247 10.40 18.92 -17.38
N SER A 248 10.82 19.13 -18.63
CA SER A 248 12.24 19.25 -18.96
C SER A 248 12.87 20.39 -18.15
N GLY A 249 13.96 20.08 -17.42
CA GLY A 249 14.65 21.04 -16.55
C GLY A 249 13.98 21.29 -15.19
N SER A 250 12.94 20.54 -14.82
CA SER A 250 12.35 20.59 -13.48
C SER A 250 12.73 19.36 -12.65
N ASP A 251 13.19 19.59 -11.43
CA ASP A 251 13.39 18.51 -10.44
C ASP A 251 12.09 18.11 -9.73
N GLU A 252 11.07 18.97 -9.82
CA GLU A 252 9.75 18.77 -9.21
C GLU A 252 8.78 18.10 -10.20
N ALA A 253 8.16 17.01 -9.75
CA ALA A 253 7.08 16.34 -10.46
C ALA A 253 5.71 16.99 -10.21
N CYS A 254 4.87 16.98 -11.24
CA CYS A 254 3.50 17.46 -11.23
C CYS A 254 2.52 16.40 -11.76
N ILE A 255 1.23 16.66 -11.58
CA ILE A 255 0.17 15.94 -12.28
C ILE A 255 -0.01 16.62 -13.63
N ALA A 256 0.05 15.86 -14.71
CA ALA A 256 -0.26 16.33 -16.05
C ALA A 256 -1.41 15.50 -16.63
N VAL A 257 -2.51 16.16 -17.02
CA VAL A 257 -3.69 15.55 -17.62
C VAL A 257 -4.00 16.18 -18.97
N LYS A 258 -4.44 15.37 -19.94
CA LYS A 258 -4.78 15.74 -21.31
C LYS A 258 -5.90 14.84 -21.83
N ASP A 259 -6.40 15.11 -23.04
CA ASP A 259 -7.49 14.35 -23.66
C ASP A 259 -8.72 14.21 -22.72
N ILE A 260 -9.04 15.30 -22.03
CA ILE A 260 -9.99 15.36 -20.93
C ILE A 260 -11.41 15.37 -21.51
N ALA A 261 -12.19 14.33 -21.23
CA ALA A 261 -13.60 14.28 -21.61
C ALA A 261 -14.45 15.32 -20.83
N PRO A 262 -15.64 15.69 -21.32
CA PRO A 262 -16.60 16.48 -20.53
C PRO A 262 -16.85 15.83 -19.17
N TYR A 263 -16.87 16.62 -18.10
CA TYR A 263 -17.10 16.14 -16.72
C TYR A 263 -16.08 15.12 -16.18
N ALA A 264 -14.96 14.91 -16.88
CA ALA A 264 -13.90 14.05 -16.39
C ALA A 264 -13.26 14.62 -15.12
N GLU A 265 -12.82 13.74 -14.22
CA GLU A 265 -12.38 14.11 -12.88
C GLU A 265 -10.95 13.67 -12.59
N LEU A 266 -10.18 14.59 -12.02
CA LEU A 266 -8.97 14.32 -11.26
C LEU A 266 -9.33 14.46 -9.78
N GLY A 267 -9.36 13.35 -9.05
CA GLY A 267 -9.73 13.28 -7.64
C GLY A 267 -8.57 12.95 -6.72
N PHE A 268 -8.61 13.51 -5.51
CA PHE A 268 -7.77 13.19 -4.36
C PHE A 268 -8.69 12.61 -3.29
N LEU A 269 -8.72 11.29 -3.16
CA LEU A 269 -9.47 10.60 -2.12
C LEU A 269 -8.67 10.57 -0.84
N PHE A 270 -9.24 10.91 0.31
CA PHE A 270 -8.52 10.94 1.58
C PHE A 270 -8.46 9.58 2.29
N GLY A 271 -9.04 8.53 1.69
CA GLY A 271 -9.11 7.17 2.22
C GLY A 271 -10.23 7.02 3.27
N GLU A 272 -10.17 7.83 4.33
CA GLU A 272 -11.25 8.01 5.31
C GLU A 272 -11.61 9.49 5.41
N ALA A 273 -12.88 9.77 5.73
CA ALA A 273 -13.35 11.14 5.89
C ALA A 273 -12.57 11.85 7.01
N CYS A 274 -12.12 13.08 6.75
CA CYS A 274 -11.36 13.89 7.69
C CYS A 274 -12.16 15.12 8.15
N ASP A 275 -11.79 15.63 9.33
CA ASP A 275 -12.35 16.87 9.86
C ASP A 275 -11.41 18.04 9.50
N LEU A 276 -11.90 18.91 8.63
CA LEU A 276 -11.26 20.14 8.18
C LEU A 276 -11.88 21.39 8.82
N SER A 277 -12.78 21.26 9.79
CA SER A 277 -13.55 22.39 10.35
C SER A 277 -12.62 23.44 10.95
N ALA A 278 -11.59 23.02 11.69
CA ALA A 278 -10.59 23.93 12.24
C ALA A 278 -9.86 24.74 11.16
N LEU A 279 -9.54 24.14 10.01
CA LEU A 279 -8.94 24.85 8.87
C LEU A 279 -9.94 25.82 8.24
N ALA A 280 -11.18 25.38 8.00
CA ALA A 280 -12.23 26.22 7.44
C ALA A 280 -12.53 27.46 8.31
N GLU A 281 -12.55 27.29 9.64
CA GLU A 281 -12.76 28.37 10.62
C GLU A 281 -11.55 29.31 10.73
N SER A 282 -10.32 28.79 10.54
CA SER A 282 -9.10 29.58 10.63
C SER A 282 -8.92 30.60 9.49
N GLY A 283 -9.71 30.49 8.42
CA GLY A 283 -9.55 31.29 7.21
C GLY A 283 -8.63 30.66 6.17
N ALA A 284 -8.26 29.39 6.35
CA ALA A 284 -7.37 28.65 5.46
C ALA A 284 -7.85 28.67 4.01
N ALA A 285 -6.91 28.46 3.09
CA ALA A 285 -7.14 28.39 1.66
C ALA A 285 -6.63 27.07 1.06
N LEU A 286 -7.38 26.53 0.10
CA LEU A 286 -6.89 25.54 -0.84
C LEU A 286 -5.92 26.24 -1.81
N GLU A 287 -4.67 25.81 -1.80
CA GLU A 287 -3.63 26.32 -2.68
C GLU A 287 -3.05 25.22 -3.57
N PHE A 288 -2.73 25.60 -4.81
CA PHE A 288 -1.99 24.78 -5.75
C PHE A 288 -1.41 25.67 -6.85
N TYR A 289 -0.41 25.15 -7.56
CA TYR A 289 0.03 25.74 -8.82
C TYR A 289 -0.64 25.02 -9.96
N MET A 290 -1.12 25.78 -10.94
CA MET A 290 -1.75 25.24 -12.13
C MET A 290 -1.15 25.87 -13.39
N LYS A 291 -1.08 25.08 -14.46
CA LYS A 291 -0.62 25.49 -15.78
C LYS A 291 -1.54 24.88 -16.84
N SER A 292 -1.97 25.68 -17.81
CA SER A 292 -2.75 25.20 -18.96
C SER A 292 -2.54 26.13 -20.16
N LYS A 293 -2.71 25.58 -21.37
CA LYS A 293 -2.80 26.35 -22.63
C LYS A 293 -4.24 26.44 -23.15
N ASP A 294 -5.17 25.75 -22.51
CA ASP A 294 -6.57 25.71 -22.93
C ASP A 294 -7.26 27.05 -22.61
N LYS A 295 -7.55 27.83 -23.66
CA LYS A 295 -8.24 29.12 -23.53
C LYS A 295 -9.72 28.99 -23.18
N ALA A 296 -10.29 27.80 -23.31
CA ALA A 296 -11.67 27.48 -22.96
C ALA A 296 -11.77 26.72 -21.62
N LEU A 297 -10.69 26.70 -20.83
CA LEU A 297 -10.63 26.03 -19.53
C LEU A 297 -11.82 26.42 -18.63
N ASP A 298 -12.52 25.40 -18.16
CA ASP A 298 -13.61 25.48 -17.18
C ASP A 298 -13.47 24.29 -16.24
N LEU A 299 -13.00 24.55 -15.01
CA LEU A 299 -12.83 23.53 -13.98
C LEU A 299 -13.65 23.87 -12.75
N SER A 300 -14.41 22.91 -12.24
CA SER A 300 -14.99 22.96 -10.90
C SER A 300 -14.03 22.25 -9.94
N VAL A 301 -13.51 22.98 -8.96
CA VAL A 301 -12.68 22.43 -7.88
C VAL A 301 -13.53 22.37 -6.62
N TYR A 302 -13.74 21.17 -6.09
CA TYR A 302 -14.68 20.98 -4.99
C TYR A 302 -14.21 19.97 -3.96
N PHE A 303 -14.56 20.23 -2.70
CA PHE A 303 -14.55 19.21 -1.66
C PHE A 303 -15.89 18.50 -1.64
N LYS A 304 -15.86 17.20 -1.33
CA LYS A 304 -17.03 16.34 -1.19
C LYS A 304 -17.04 15.75 0.20
N ASP A 305 -18.19 15.78 0.86
CA ASP A 305 -18.34 15.20 2.20
C ASP A 305 -19.00 13.81 2.17
N MET A 306 -18.90 13.14 3.32
CA MET A 306 -19.47 11.82 3.61
C MET A 306 -20.58 11.88 4.66
N GLU A 307 -21.04 13.07 5.08
CA GLU A 307 -21.98 13.25 6.21
C GLU A 307 -23.38 12.70 5.99
N ALA A 308 -23.63 12.01 4.89
CA ALA A 308 -24.61 10.97 5.03
C ALA A 308 -24.23 9.78 4.18
N LYS A 309 -24.44 8.60 4.75
CA LYS A 309 -24.76 7.38 4.01
C LYS A 309 -26.05 7.53 3.15
N ILE A 310 -26.36 8.74 2.67
CA ILE A 310 -27.56 9.20 1.97
C ILE A 310 -27.21 10.17 0.81
N PHE A 311 -26.25 11.13 0.94
CA PHE A 311 -25.98 12.13 -0.11
C PHE A 311 -24.58 12.78 -0.04
N PRO A 312 -23.82 12.89 -1.15
CA PRO A 312 -22.49 13.51 -1.18
C PRO A 312 -22.58 15.01 -1.50
N TRP A 313 -22.63 15.86 -0.47
CA TRP A 313 -22.68 17.31 -0.67
C TRP A 313 -21.32 17.84 -1.11
N ARG A 314 -21.29 18.96 -1.83
CA ARG A 314 -20.05 19.54 -2.35
C ARG A 314 -19.96 21.03 -2.11
N ALA A 315 -18.78 21.47 -1.69
CA ALA A 315 -18.39 22.88 -1.63
C ALA A 315 -17.36 23.16 -2.72
N ALA A 316 -17.67 24.05 -3.65
CA ALA A 316 -16.92 24.22 -4.90
C ALA A 316 -16.56 25.68 -5.22
N ALA A 317 -15.50 25.84 -6.00
CA ALA A 317 -15.18 27.06 -6.73
C ALA A 317 -14.85 26.71 -8.18
N ASN A 318 -15.17 27.63 -9.10
CA ASN A 318 -14.88 27.44 -10.52
C ASN A 318 -13.63 28.21 -10.92
N ILE A 319 -12.74 27.54 -11.65
CA ILE A 319 -11.60 28.13 -12.33
C ILE A 319 -11.96 28.24 -13.80
N LYS A 320 -12.17 29.47 -14.25
CA LYS A 320 -12.52 29.77 -15.64
C LYS A 320 -11.40 30.54 -16.31
N ALA A 321 -11.28 30.42 -17.63
CA ALA A 321 -10.31 31.18 -18.43
C ALA A 321 -10.37 32.72 -18.22
N GLY A 322 -11.53 33.27 -17.83
CA GLY A 322 -11.65 34.69 -17.47
C GLY A 322 -11.00 35.08 -16.14
N GLY A 323 -10.77 34.13 -15.24
CA GLY A 323 -10.11 34.32 -13.93
C GLY A 323 -8.72 33.67 -13.82
N PHE A 324 -8.38 32.73 -14.69
CA PHE A 324 -7.09 32.04 -14.74
C PHE A 324 -6.38 32.28 -16.07
N LYS A 325 -5.09 32.62 -16.01
CA LYS A 325 -4.27 32.88 -17.21
C LYS A 325 -3.80 31.56 -17.82
N ALA A 326 -4.54 31.05 -18.79
CA ALA A 326 -4.14 29.87 -19.57
C ALA A 326 -3.07 30.21 -20.63
N ASP A 327 -1.92 30.74 -20.20
CA ASP A 327 -0.80 31.19 -21.06
C ASP A 327 0.34 30.16 -21.17
N GLY A 328 0.15 28.95 -20.63
CA GLY A 328 1.17 27.92 -20.57
C GLY A 328 2.26 28.17 -19.52
N GLN A 329 2.07 29.13 -18.61
CA GLN A 329 2.92 29.34 -17.44
C GLN A 329 2.27 28.80 -16.17
N TRP A 330 3.08 28.63 -15.13
CA TRP A 330 2.60 28.25 -13.80
C TRP A 330 2.02 29.47 -13.10
N HIS A 331 0.77 29.36 -12.64
CA HIS A 331 0.12 30.36 -11.81
C HIS A 331 -0.31 29.73 -10.49
N LYS A 332 -0.10 30.46 -9.39
CA LYS A 332 -0.63 30.07 -8.08
C LYS A 332 -2.12 30.34 -8.06
N VAL A 333 -2.90 29.34 -7.65
CA VAL A 333 -4.33 29.46 -7.35
C VAL A 333 -4.47 29.33 -5.83
N SER A 334 -5.24 30.22 -5.22
CA SER A 334 -5.53 30.23 -3.79
C SER A 334 -7.02 30.52 -3.60
N ILE A 335 -7.74 29.56 -3.02
CA ILE A 335 -9.19 29.59 -2.83
C ILE A 335 -9.46 29.49 -1.34
N PRO A 336 -9.81 30.59 -0.64
CA PRO A 336 -10.22 30.53 0.76
C PRO A 336 -11.36 29.53 0.93
N LEU A 337 -11.28 28.64 1.91
CA LEU A 337 -12.27 27.57 2.09
C LEU A 337 -13.69 28.16 2.29
N LYS A 338 -13.78 29.31 2.97
CA LYS A 338 -15.03 30.05 3.16
C LYS A 338 -15.69 30.58 1.87
N ASN A 339 -14.94 30.66 0.77
CA ASN A 339 -15.43 31.15 -0.52
C ASN A 339 -15.98 30.01 -1.39
N LEU A 340 -15.86 28.75 -0.96
CA LEU A 340 -16.43 27.62 -1.67
C LEU A 340 -17.95 27.63 -1.52
N ALA A 341 -18.66 27.67 -2.65
CA ALA A 341 -20.10 27.67 -2.68
C ALA A 341 -20.64 26.25 -2.52
N ASP A 342 -21.73 26.10 -1.78
CA ASP A 342 -22.50 24.85 -1.80
C ASP A 342 -23.17 24.72 -3.18
N ILE A 343 -22.76 23.69 -3.92
CA ILE A 343 -23.28 23.39 -5.24
C ILE A 343 -24.20 22.17 -5.25
N GLY A 344 -24.41 21.50 -4.11
CA GLY A 344 -25.16 20.25 -4.08
C GLY A 344 -24.35 19.04 -4.52
N GLY A 345 -25.03 18.00 -5.01
CA GLY A 345 -24.45 16.65 -5.15
C GLY A 345 -25.19 15.77 -6.14
N TRP A 346 -24.61 14.60 -6.43
CA TRP A 346 -25.24 13.52 -7.20
C TRP A 346 -25.39 12.29 -6.29
N THR A 347 -26.59 11.70 -6.17
CA THR A 347 -26.75 10.37 -5.53
C THR A 347 -26.48 9.22 -6.47
N GLN A 348 -26.76 9.43 -7.76
CA GLN A 348 -26.60 8.52 -8.88
C GLN A 348 -26.36 9.37 -10.14
N ALA A 349 -25.87 8.78 -11.24
CA ALA A 349 -25.47 9.51 -12.46
C ALA A 349 -26.55 10.44 -13.06
N THR A 350 -27.81 10.27 -12.68
CA THR A 350 -28.96 11.03 -13.21
C THR A 350 -29.73 11.83 -12.15
N ASN A 351 -29.35 11.77 -10.87
CA ASN A 351 -30.14 12.37 -9.78
C ASN A 351 -29.36 13.49 -9.06
N TRP A 352 -29.51 14.71 -9.57
CA TRP A 352 -28.91 15.93 -9.00
C TRP A 352 -29.78 16.52 -7.90
N LYS A 353 -29.15 17.00 -6.82
CA LYS A 353 -29.79 17.94 -5.88
C LYS A 353 -28.98 19.21 -5.80
N ASN A 354 -29.68 20.35 -5.82
CA ASN A 354 -29.11 21.66 -5.56
C ASN A 354 -28.61 21.78 -4.12
N GLY A 355 -27.70 22.71 -3.86
CA GLY A 355 -27.17 22.97 -2.52
C GLY A 355 -28.28 23.29 -1.50
N GLU A 356 -28.24 22.60 -0.37
CA GLU A 356 -29.19 22.74 0.75
C GLU A 356 -28.50 23.28 2.02
N LYS A 357 -27.27 23.78 1.90
CA LYS A 357 -26.35 24.15 2.99
C LYS A 357 -26.08 22.99 3.96
N LYS A 358 -25.96 21.79 3.38
CA LYS A 358 -25.76 20.53 4.12
C LYS A 358 -24.34 19.97 3.99
N PHE A 359 -23.47 20.62 3.21
CA PHE A 359 -22.06 20.30 3.20
C PHE A 359 -21.44 20.57 4.58
N THR A 360 -20.64 19.63 5.07
CA THR A 360 -19.87 19.79 6.31
C THR A 360 -18.37 19.66 6.08
N TRP A 361 -17.61 20.41 6.88
CA TRP A 361 -16.17 20.26 6.98
C TRP A 361 -15.74 19.13 7.92
N THR A 362 -16.65 18.54 8.70
CA THR A 362 -16.33 17.49 9.68
C THR A 362 -16.09 16.10 9.06
N LEU A 363 -16.55 15.90 7.83
CA LEU A 363 -16.58 14.59 7.16
C LEU A 363 -16.15 14.68 5.69
N VAL A 364 -15.12 15.45 5.39
CA VAL A 364 -14.64 15.62 4.00
C VAL A 364 -13.92 14.37 3.52
N ASP A 365 -14.30 13.81 2.37
CA ASP A 365 -13.71 12.57 1.83
C ASP A 365 -12.78 12.77 0.66
N SER A 366 -13.01 13.82 -0.13
CA SER A 366 -12.21 14.06 -1.32
C SER A 366 -12.13 15.52 -1.69
N LEU A 367 -11.05 15.85 -2.41
CA LEU A 367 -10.92 17.04 -3.24
C LEU A 367 -10.94 16.61 -4.72
N THR A 368 -11.72 17.28 -5.56
CA THR A 368 -11.85 16.94 -6.99
C THR A 368 -11.66 18.15 -7.87
N PHE A 369 -10.97 17.97 -8.99
CA PHE A 369 -10.89 18.87 -10.14
C PHE A 369 -11.71 18.25 -11.27
N GLN A 370 -12.90 18.77 -11.50
CA GLN A 370 -13.83 18.27 -12.52
C GLN A 370 -13.83 19.22 -13.72
N ASN A 371 -13.73 18.65 -14.91
CA ASN A 371 -13.84 19.38 -16.16
C ASN A 371 -15.29 19.83 -16.44
N GLY A 372 -15.46 20.97 -17.10
CA GLY A 372 -16.75 21.46 -17.53
C GLY A 372 -17.39 20.62 -18.65
N ALA A 373 -18.44 21.16 -19.26
CA ALA A 373 -19.21 20.50 -20.31
C ALA A 373 -18.45 20.33 -21.64
N ALA A 374 -17.35 21.06 -21.82
CA ALA A 374 -16.51 20.98 -23.02
C ALA A 374 -15.31 20.05 -22.78
N ALA A 375 -14.95 19.25 -23.79
CA ALA A 375 -13.73 18.46 -23.76
C ALA A 375 -12.48 19.36 -23.89
N SER A 376 -11.37 18.95 -23.27
CA SER A 376 -10.08 19.66 -23.38
C SER A 376 -8.99 18.73 -23.91
N LYS A 377 -8.42 19.07 -25.08
CA LYS A 377 -7.26 18.33 -25.63
C LYS A 377 -5.95 18.74 -24.97
N ASP A 378 -5.75 20.04 -24.77
CA ASP A 378 -4.52 20.61 -24.20
C ASP A 378 -4.40 20.33 -22.70
N GLY A 379 -5.53 20.14 -22.02
CA GLY A 379 -5.61 19.77 -20.62
C GLY A 379 -4.93 20.77 -19.68
N TYR A 380 -4.43 20.26 -18.56
CA TYR A 380 -3.78 21.09 -17.55
C TYR A 380 -2.78 20.30 -16.71
N MET A 381 -1.91 21.03 -16.02
CA MET A 381 -0.99 20.50 -15.04
C MET A 381 -1.25 21.12 -13.67
N VAL A 382 -1.09 20.35 -12.60
CA VAL A 382 -1.26 20.79 -11.20
C VAL A 382 -0.10 20.29 -10.35
N LYS A 383 0.39 21.11 -9.41
CA LYS A 383 1.37 20.71 -8.40
C LYS A 383 1.18 21.45 -7.08
N ASP A 384 1.82 20.92 -6.03
CA ASP A 384 1.84 21.47 -4.67
C ASP A 384 0.43 21.77 -4.13
N VAL A 385 -0.46 20.76 -4.20
CA VAL A 385 -1.85 20.88 -3.73
C VAL A 385 -1.86 20.75 -2.21
N LYS A 386 -2.38 21.77 -1.53
CA LYS A 386 -2.35 21.88 -0.07
C LYS A 386 -3.45 22.77 0.46
N ILE A 387 -3.75 22.63 1.74
CA ILE A 387 -4.54 23.59 2.51
C ILE A 387 -3.57 24.31 3.45
N VAL A 388 -3.56 25.64 3.43
CA VAL A 388 -2.69 26.45 4.29
C VAL A 388 -3.51 27.49 5.04
N ARG A 389 -3.16 27.75 6.30
CA ARG A 389 -3.86 28.71 7.16
C ARG A 389 -3.69 30.17 6.74
#